data_AF-A0A701XXQ6-F1
#
_entry.id   AF-A0A701XXQ6-F1
#
_cell.length_a   1.000
_cell.length_b   1.000
_cell.length_c   1.000
_cell.angle_alpha   90.00
_cell.angle_beta   90.00
_cell.angle_gamma   90.00
#
_symmetry.space_group_name_H-M   'P 1'
#
loop_
_entity.id
_entity.type
_entity.pdbx_description
1 polymer ?
#
loop_
_entity_poly.entity_id
_entity_poly.type
_entity_poly.pdbx_seq_one_letter_code
_entity_poly.pdbx_strand_id
1 'polypeptide(L)'
;MIFMIKNRINEIDFLRFVAAMAVVFFHYAFRGYAADGMSIMPYPSLAPVSKYGFLGVQLFFMISGFVILMSASHGSIRNFTISRMVRLYPAFWACCTITFIVTLVIGAPTYSVSFNQYITNMTMLNEFIGIPSVDGAYWSLFVEMRFYALVAIILIIGKIHRSQELILSWLIISIVLELYPIWKLRTIFITNYSTYFIAGATCYLIYSKGLSALKSAILIASLFLAIYQSTSQIIFFENHYNTFISKYITSTIIISFYIAMILISLKLTGFIGHQKWLLIGSLTYPLYLIHQNIGYMIFNVAYPSINSHIIFWGTIFLVIIVAYCVHRFVEKKLSKSMRIFLESITDSKKYIRIFK
;
A
#
# COMPACT_ATOMS: atom_id res chain seq x y z
N MET A 1 10.98 5.75 -26.66
CA MET A 1 10.97 6.80 -25.62
C MET A 1 9.64 6.69 -24.90
N ILE A 2 9.67 6.27 -23.64
CA ILE A 2 8.51 5.85 -22.85
C ILE A 2 7.65 7.08 -22.57
N PHE A 3 6.34 7.02 -22.80
CA PHE A 3 5.37 7.97 -22.24
C PHE A 3 5.34 7.79 -20.70
N MET A 4 6.44 8.18 -20.05
CA MET A 4 6.49 8.44 -18.64
C MET A 4 5.63 9.68 -18.44
N ILE A 5 4.64 9.55 -17.56
CA ILE A 5 3.90 10.64 -16.93
C ILE A 5 4.84 11.83 -16.82
N LYS A 6 4.55 12.90 -17.58
CA LYS A 6 5.45 14.05 -17.76
C LYS A 6 5.70 14.84 -16.46
N ASN A 7 5.12 14.43 -15.33
CA ASN A 7 5.36 14.96 -13.99
C ASN A 7 5.31 13.82 -12.95
N ARG A 8 6.44 13.12 -12.74
CA ARG A 8 6.62 12.27 -11.56
C ARG A 8 6.91 13.16 -10.35
N ILE A 9 6.25 12.91 -9.23
CA ILE A 9 6.40 13.71 -8.00
C ILE A 9 7.40 13.00 -7.08
N ASN A 10 8.60 13.55 -6.97
CA ASN A 10 9.73 12.91 -6.28
C ASN A 10 9.44 12.72 -4.78
N GLU A 11 8.72 13.65 -4.17
CA GLU A 11 8.37 13.65 -2.74
C GLU A 11 7.47 12.48 -2.39
N ILE A 12 6.59 12.08 -3.32
CA ILE A 12 5.73 10.91 -3.15
C ILE A 12 6.57 9.63 -3.08
N ASP A 13 7.65 9.54 -3.85
CA ASP A 13 8.56 8.39 -3.81
C ASP A 13 9.35 8.33 -2.49
N PHE A 14 9.74 9.48 -1.95
CA PHE A 14 10.35 9.56 -0.62
C PHE A 14 9.37 9.12 0.48
N LEU A 15 8.15 9.68 0.50
CA LEU A 15 7.14 9.31 1.51
C LEU A 15 6.78 7.82 1.45
N ARG A 16 6.74 7.24 0.25
CA ARG A 16 6.58 5.79 0.08
C ARG A 16 7.69 5.01 0.76
N PHE A 17 8.94 5.39 0.57
CA PHE A 17 10.06 4.71 1.20
C PHE A 17 10.02 4.82 2.73
N VAL A 18 9.69 6.01 3.26
CA VAL A 18 9.48 6.22 4.70
C VAL A 18 8.37 5.31 5.23
N ALA A 19 7.22 5.25 4.54
CA ALA A 19 6.11 4.37 4.88
C ALA A 19 6.52 2.88 4.87
N ALA A 20 7.27 2.45 3.85
CA ALA A 20 7.77 1.07 3.73
C ALA A 20 8.65 0.71 4.92
N MET A 21 9.61 1.57 5.24
CA MET A 21 10.52 1.33 6.35
C MET A 21 9.79 1.33 7.68
N ALA A 22 8.85 2.26 7.91
CA ALA A 22 8.02 2.26 9.11
C ALA A 22 7.31 0.90 9.31
N VAL A 23 6.78 0.32 8.24
CA VAL A 23 6.14 -1.00 8.27
C VAL A 23 7.16 -2.11 8.52
N VAL A 24 8.35 -2.06 7.89
CA VAL A 24 9.44 -3.02 8.17
C VAL A 24 9.84 -3.01 9.65
N PHE A 25 10.06 -1.82 10.22
CA PHE A 25 10.37 -1.68 11.65
C PHE A 25 9.22 -2.19 12.53
N PHE A 26 7.97 -1.88 12.17
CA PHE A 26 6.80 -2.40 12.89
C PHE A 26 6.79 -3.92 12.92
N HIS A 27 7.02 -4.58 11.79
CA HIS A 27 7.09 -6.02 11.74
C HIS A 27 8.27 -6.55 12.56
N TYR A 28 9.48 -6.09 12.28
CA TYR A 28 10.69 -6.70 12.82
C TYR A 28 10.95 -6.39 14.28
N ALA A 29 10.67 -5.17 14.73
CA ALA A 29 11.01 -4.73 16.09
C ALA A 29 9.85 -4.85 17.08
N PHE A 30 8.61 -5.04 16.60
CA PHE A 30 7.44 -5.07 17.46
C PHE A 30 6.49 -6.24 17.15
N ARG A 31 5.74 -6.18 16.04
CA ARG A 31 4.63 -7.12 15.76
C ARG A 31 5.08 -8.57 15.77
N GLY A 32 6.22 -8.88 15.17
CA GLY A 32 6.69 -10.27 15.03
C GLY A 32 6.77 -10.99 16.37
N TYR A 33 7.30 -10.32 17.39
CA TYR A 33 7.45 -10.88 18.74
C TYR A 33 6.21 -10.67 19.62
N ALA A 34 5.46 -9.58 19.40
CA ALA A 34 4.43 -9.12 20.32
C ALA A 34 3.20 -10.05 20.41
N ALA A 35 2.82 -10.74 19.34
CA ALA A 35 1.64 -11.61 19.32
C ALA A 35 1.73 -12.71 18.26
N ASP A 36 0.78 -13.66 18.32
CA ASP A 36 0.51 -14.67 17.29
C ASP A 36 1.64 -15.67 17.00
N GLY A 37 2.72 -15.68 17.79
CA GLY A 37 3.83 -16.63 17.66
C GLY A 37 4.59 -16.53 16.33
N MET A 38 4.58 -15.35 15.69
CA MET A 38 5.14 -15.16 14.35
C MET A 38 6.67 -15.18 14.36
N SER A 39 7.29 -14.53 15.35
CA SER A 39 8.74 -14.49 15.53
C SER A 39 9.11 -14.71 17.00
N ILE A 40 10.17 -15.48 17.24
CA ILE A 40 10.71 -15.72 18.59
C ILE A 40 11.70 -14.65 19.06
N MET A 41 12.21 -13.81 18.14
CA MET A 41 13.24 -12.82 18.45
C MET A 41 12.62 -11.49 18.94
N PRO A 42 12.85 -11.07 20.20
CA PRO A 42 12.47 -9.73 20.67
C PRO A 42 13.45 -8.67 20.20
N TYR A 43 12.99 -7.42 20.10
CA TYR A 43 13.87 -6.27 19.83
C TYR A 43 13.45 -5.01 20.64
N PRO A 44 13.61 -5.04 21.98
CA PRO A 44 13.02 -4.06 22.89
C PRO A 44 13.56 -2.64 22.70
N SER A 45 14.75 -2.46 22.16
CA SER A 45 15.36 -1.13 21.96
C SER A 45 14.59 -0.26 20.97
N LEU A 46 13.95 -0.85 19.95
CA LEU A 46 13.16 -0.11 18.96
C LEU A 46 11.65 -0.37 19.05
N ALA A 47 11.21 -1.37 19.83
CA ALA A 47 9.80 -1.70 20.00
C ALA A 47 8.90 -0.50 20.40
N PRO A 48 9.30 0.40 21.33
CA PRO A 48 8.44 1.51 21.77
C PRO A 48 8.08 2.50 20.66
N VAL A 49 8.96 2.69 19.68
CA VAL A 49 8.72 3.56 18.52
C VAL A 49 8.12 2.76 17.36
N SER A 50 8.63 1.55 17.13
CA SER A 50 8.24 0.71 15.99
C SER A 50 6.79 0.23 16.07
N LYS A 51 6.20 0.14 17.27
CA LYS A 51 4.77 -0.18 17.44
C LYS A 51 3.81 0.79 16.74
N TYR A 52 4.26 1.99 16.37
CA TYR A 52 3.48 2.96 15.57
C TYR A 52 3.70 2.80 14.06
N GLY A 53 4.66 1.99 13.63
CA GLY A 53 5.02 1.84 12.22
C GLY A 53 3.93 1.21 11.35
N PHE A 54 2.91 0.58 11.94
CA PHE A 54 1.71 0.15 11.21
C PHE A 54 1.02 1.32 10.49
N LEU A 55 1.14 2.55 11.02
CA LEU A 55 0.61 3.78 10.41
C LEU A 55 1.22 4.07 9.03
N GLY A 56 2.35 3.45 8.68
CA GLY A 56 2.89 3.52 7.33
C GLY A 56 1.92 2.98 6.26
N VAL A 57 1.04 2.03 6.59
CA VAL A 57 0.01 1.53 5.66
C VAL A 57 -1.02 2.62 5.34
N GLN A 58 -1.42 3.40 6.32
CA GLN A 58 -2.35 4.53 6.17
C GLN A 58 -1.72 5.61 5.27
N LEU A 59 -0.42 5.88 5.43
CA LEU A 59 0.32 6.77 4.52
C LEU A 59 0.37 6.19 3.09
N PHE A 60 0.55 4.87 2.92
CA PHE A 60 0.44 4.24 1.60
C PHE A 60 -0.93 4.45 0.97
N PHE A 61 -2.03 4.24 1.69
CA PHE A 61 -3.38 4.47 1.18
C PHE A 61 -3.62 5.93 0.79
N MET A 62 -3.08 6.88 1.55
CA MET A 62 -3.13 8.29 1.21
C MET A 62 -2.36 8.61 -0.08
N ILE A 63 -1.15 8.08 -0.21
CA ILE A 63 -0.36 8.23 -1.43
C ILE A 63 -1.05 7.56 -2.63
N SER A 64 -1.66 6.40 -2.43
CA SER A 64 -2.42 5.68 -3.45
C SER A 64 -3.63 6.51 -3.91
N GLY A 65 -4.40 7.12 -3.00
CA GLY A 65 -5.47 8.06 -3.34
C GLY A 65 -5.02 9.16 -4.32
N PHE A 66 -3.87 9.77 -4.05
CA PHE A 66 -3.28 10.80 -4.90
C PHE A 66 -2.91 10.26 -6.28
N VAL A 67 -2.09 9.21 -6.34
CA VAL A 67 -1.51 8.72 -7.60
C VAL A 67 -2.52 8.00 -8.47
N ILE A 68 -3.51 7.35 -7.88
CA ILE A 68 -4.57 6.65 -8.59
C ILE A 68 -5.47 7.66 -9.29
N LEU A 69 -5.95 8.70 -8.59
CA LEU A 69 -6.77 9.72 -9.23
C LEU A 69 -5.97 10.49 -10.28
N MET A 70 -4.68 10.76 -10.04
CA MET A 70 -3.78 11.31 -11.06
C MET A 70 -3.75 10.46 -12.33
N SER A 71 -3.56 9.14 -12.19
CA SER A 71 -3.54 8.24 -13.35
C SER A 71 -4.90 8.13 -14.05
N ALA A 72 -6.00 8.13 -13.28
CA ALA A 72 -7.36 8.03 -13.80
C ALA A 72 -7.86 9.31 -14.48
N SER A 73 -7.28 10.47 -14.16
CA SER A 73 -7.72 11.78 -14.67
C SER A 73 -7.74 11.91 -16.21
N HIS A 74 -7.02 11.05 -16.93
CA HIS A 74 -7.03 10.97 -18.39
C HIS A 74 -8.27 10.26 -18.96
N GLY A 75 -9.15 9.70 -18.11
CA GLY A 75 -10.44 9.14 -18.50
C GLY A 75 -10.41 7.75 -19.17
N SER A 76 -9.24 7.20 -19.48
CA SER A 76 -9.14 5.90 -20.16
C SER A 76 -9.08 4.73 -19.18
N ILE A 77 -10.18 3.96 -19.10
CA ILE A 77 -10.22 2.70 -18.34
C ILE A 77 -9.15 1.70 -18.82
N ARG A 78 -8.94 1.60 -20.13
CA ARG A 78 -7.91 0.72 -20.71
C ARG A 78 -6.52 1.06 -20.17
N ASN A 79 -6.13 2.33 -20.31
CA ASN A 79 -4.80 2.77 -19.89
C ASN A 79 -4.63 2.68 -18.38
N PHE A 80 -5.70 2.95 -17.63
CA PHE A 80 -5.73 2.80 -16.17
C PHE A 80 -5.47 1.35 -15.75
N THR A 81 -6.25 0.40 -16.27
CA THR A 81 -6.12 -1.03 -15.91
C THR A 81 -4.77 -1.59 -16.32
N ILE A 82 -4.30 -1.34 -17.55
CA ILE A 82 -2.97 -1.79 -18.00
C ILE A 82 -1.88 -1.20 -17.11
N SER A 83 -1.97 0.09 -16.75
CA SER A 83 -1.01 0.74 -15.87
C SER A 83 -0.96 0.11 -14.48
N ARG A 84 -2.11 -0.28 -13.89
CA ARG A 84 -2.15 -0.96 -12.59
C ARG A 84 -1.63 -2.39 -12.67
N MET A 85 -2.03 -3.16 -13.67
CA MET A 85 -1.54 -4.53 -13.85
C MET A 85 -0.02 -4.57 -14.01
N VAL A 86 0.51 -3.72 -14.90
CA VAL A 86 1.96 -3.57 -15.15
C VAL A 86 2.73 -3.13 -13.91
N ARG A 87 2.08 -2.38 -13.00
CA ARG A 87 2.72 -1.89 -11.78
C ARG A 87 2.81 -2.95 -10.67
N LEU A 88 1.86 -3.89 -10.61
CA LEU A 88 1.69 -4.80 -9.48
C LEU A 88 2.22 -6.21 -9.78
N TYR A 89 1.68 -6.85 -10.82
CA TYR A 89 1.88 -8.29 -11.06
C TYR A 89 3.35 -8.71 -11.18
N PRO A 90 4.23 -8.00 -11.92
CA PRO A 90 5.60 -8.48 -12.14
C PRO A 90 6.41 -8.67 -10.85
N ALA A 91 6.36 -7.69 -9.95
CA ALA A 91 7.03 -7.77 -8.67
C ALA A 91 6.26 -8.67 -7.69
N PHE A 92 4.92 -8.65 -7.72
CA PHE A 92 4.10 -9.54 -6.90
C PHE A 92 4.39 -11.02 -7.18
N TRP A 93 4.40 -11.43 -8.44
CA TRP A 93 4.71 -12.80 -8.84
C TRP A 93 6.10 -13.24 -8.38
N ALA A 94 7.10 -12.37 -8.54
CA ALA A 94 8.45 -12.65 -8.08
C ALA A 94 8.50 -12.83 -6.56
N CYS A 95 8.01 -11.85 -5.81
CA CYS A 95 8.08 -11.87 -4.35
C CYS A 95 7.23 -13.00 -3.75
N CYS A 96 6.02 -13.23 -4.27
CA CYS A 96 5.16 -14.33 -3.82
C CYS A 96 5.83 -15.70 -4.05
N THR A 97 6.50 -15.88 -5.19
CA THR A 97 7.27 -17.10 -5.47
C THR A 97 8.48 -17.24 -4.55
N ILE A 98 9.22 -16.15 -4.29
CA ILE A 98 10.34 -16.18 -3.35
C ILE A 98 9.86 -16.53 -1.94
N THR A 99 8.80 -15.89 -1.45
CA THR A 99 8.22 -16.22 -0.13
C THR A 99 7.76 -17.66 -0.07
N PHE A 100 7.08 -18.17 -1.10
CA PHE A 100 6.67 -19.57 -1.17
C PHE A 100 7.87 -20.53 -1.06
N ILE A 101 8.93 -20.31 -1.84
CA ILE A 101 10.14 -21.14 -1.80
C ILE A 101 10.80 -21.08 -0.41
N VAL A 102 10.96 -19.88 0.16
CA VAL A 102 11.58 -19.73 1.48
C VAL A 102 10.75 -20.42 2.56
N THR A 103 9.41 -20.36 2.48
CA THR A 103 8.53 -21.08 3.39
C THR A 103 8.73 -22.60 3.30
N LEU A 104 8.94 -23.16 2.10
CA LEU A 104 9.22 -24.60 1.95
C LEU A 104 10.56 -25.02 2.56
N VAL A 105 11.56 -24.14 2.54
CA VAL A 105 12.93 -24.47 3.00
C VAL A 105 13.11 -24.25 4.50
N ILE A 106 12.60 -23.14 5.03
CA ILE A 106 12.84 -22.70 6.42
C ILE A 106 11.59 -22.28 7.19
N GLY A 107 10.39 -22.50 6.64
CA GLY A 107 9.15 -22.05 7.27
C GLY A 107 8.70 -22.87 8.47
N ALA A 108 9.00 -24.17 8.49
CA ALA A 108 8.50 -25.07 9.53
C ALA A 108 9.11 -24.77 10.93
N PRO A 109 8.34 -24.98 12.02
CA PRO A 109 6.94 -25.41 12.05
C PRO A 109 5.92 -24.25 11.95
N THR A 110 6.37 -23.00 12.08
CA THR A 110 5.49 -21.82 12.23
C THR A 110 4.77 -21.44 10.94
N TYR A 111 5.45 -21.55 9.79
CA TYR A 111 4.95 -21.15 8.48
C TYR A 111 4.77 -22.35 7.58
N SER A 112 3.61 -22.41 6.93
CA SER A 112 3.33 -23.35 5.85
C SER A 112 2.50 -22.67 4.78
N VAL A 113 2.74 -23.04 3.53
CA VAL A 113 1.98 -22.57 2.38
C VAL A 113 1.72 -23.76 1.48
N SER A 114 0.43 -24.03 1.22
CA SER A 114 0.07 -25.09 0.27
C SER A 114 0.30 -24.63 -1.17
N PHE A 115 0.52 -25.57 -2.09
CA PHE A 115 0.62 -25.25 -3.51
C PHE A 115 -0.66 -24.56 -4.03
N ASN A 116 -1.84 -24.97 -3.57
CA ASN A 116 -3.12 -24.33 -3.93
C ASN A 116 -3.19 -22.87 -3.45
N GLN A 117 -2.70 -22.61 -2.23
CA GLN A 117 -2.62 -21.24 -1.70
C GLN A 117 -1.68 -20.38 -2.55
N TYR A 118 -0.51 -20.91 -2.93
CA TYR A 118 0.45 -20.23 -3.79
C TYR A 118 -0.15 -19.85 -5.16
N ILE A 119 -0.69 -20.83 -5.91
CA ILE A 119 -1.25 -20.56 -7.25
C ILE A 119 -2.43 -19.58 -7.20
N THR A 120 -3.24 -19.64 -6.15
CA THR A 120 -4.35 -18.70 -5.98
C THR A 120 -3.81 -17.29 -5.69
N ASN A 121 -2.82 -17.16 -4.82
CA ASN A 121 -2.20 -15.86 -4.52
C ASN A 121 -1.61 -15.21 -5.78
N MET A 122 -1.08 -15.98 -6.73
CA MET A 122 -0.56 -15.47 -8.02
C MET A 122 -1.62 -14.72 -8.85
N THR A 123 -2.92 -14.89 -8.56
CA THR A 123 -4.01 -14.13 -9.18
C THR A 123 -4.33 -12.81 -8.47
N MET A 124 -3.83 -12.60 -7.25
CA MET A 124 -4.25 -11.53 -6.32
C MET A 124 -5.76 -11.53 -6.01
N LEU A 125 -6.44 -12.67 -6.18
CA LEU A 125 -7.88 -12.83 -5.89
C LEU A 125 -8.16 -13.76 -4.69
N ASN A 126 -7.13 -14.27 -4.03
CA ASN A 126 -7.26 -15.27 -2.97
C ASN A 126 -8.19 -14.83 -1.82
N GLU A 127 -8.13 -13.57 -1.38
CA GLU A 127 -9.01 -13.08 -0.31
C GLU A 127 -10.50 -13.05 -0.71
N PHE A 128 -10.84 -12.89 -1.99
CA PHE A 128 -12.24 -12.90 -2.43
C PHE A 128 -12.88 -14.29 -2.37
N ILE A 129 -12.07 -15.34 -2.35
CA ILE A 129 -12.51 -16.73 -2.26
C ILE A 129 -12.11 -17.39 -0.94
N GLY A 130 -11.69 -16.60 0.06
CA GLY A 130 -11.38 -17.08 1.40
C GLY A 130 -10.06 -17.84 1.54
N ILE A 131 -9.14 -17.72 0.58
CA ILE A 131 -7.82 -18.37 0.65
C ILE A 131 -6.81 -17.40 1.30
N PRO A 132 -6.11 -17.81 2.39
CA PRO A 132 -5.13 -16.98 3.07
C PRO A 132 -4.01 -16.50 2.16
N SER A 133 -3.49 -15.32 2.45
CA SER A 133 -2.35 -14.76 1.73
C SER A 133 -1.06 -15.51 2.04
N VAL A 134 -0.18 -15.69 1.05
CA VAL A 134 1.14 -16.32 1.22
C VAL A 134 2.02 -15.50 2.17
N ASP A 135 1.91 -14.18 2.09
CA ASP A 135 2.48 -13.25 3.05
C ASP A 135 1.37 -12.43 3.71
N GLY A 136 1.46 -12.24 5.03
CA GLY A 136 0.48 -11.43 5.75
C GLY A 136 0.45 -9.98 5.27
N ALA A 137 1.54 -9.41 4.76
CA ALA A 137 1.58 -8.03 4.29
C ALA A 137 0.67 -7.76 3.08
N TYR A 138 0.20 -8.82 2.38
CA TYR A 138 -0.60 -8.67 1.16
C TYR A 138 -2.01 -8.14 1.41
N TRP A 139 -2.53 -8.20 2.65
CA TRP A 139 -3.88 -7.72 2.98
C TRP A 139 -4.14 -6.28 2.49
N SER A 140 -3.13 -5.40 2.57
CA SER A 140 -3.24 -4.01 2.16
C SER A 140 -3.36 -3.84 0.64
N LEU A 141 -2.80 -4.78 -0.14
CA LEU A 141 -2.94 -4.79 -1.60
C LEU A 141 -4.37 -5.11 -2.02
N PHE A 142 -5.09 -5.97 -1.31
CA PHE A 142 -6.49 -6.25 -1.62
C PHE A 142 -7.37 -5.03 -1.35
N VAL A 143 -7.07 -4.28 -0.29
CA VAL A 143 -7.68 -2.98 -0.04
C VAL A 143 -7.44 -2.03 -1.22
N GLU A 144 -6.20 -1.96 -1.71
CA GLU A 144 -5.86 -1.13 -2.87
C GLU A 144 -6.54 -1.60 -4.17
N MET A 145 -6.64 -2.92 -4.39
CA MET A 145 -7.34 -3.54 -5.52
C MET A 145 -8.83 -3.21 -5.54
N ARG A 146 -9.49 -3.20 -4.37
CA ARG A 146 -10.87 -2.73 -4.26
C ARG A 146 -10.99 -1.25 -4.63
N PHE A 147 -10.03 -0.43 -4.21
CA PHE A 147 -10.04 0.99 -4.61
C PHE A 147 -9.82 1.16 -6.13
N TYR A 148 -8.94 0.36 -6.74
CA TYR A 148 -8.82 0.33 -8.21
C TYR A 148 -10.13 -0.05 -8.88
N ALA A 149 -10.87 -1.01 -8.34
CA ALA A 149 -12.17 -1.41 -8.87
C ALA A 149 -13.20 -0.26 -8.79
N LEU A 150 -13.26 0.47 -7.66
CA LEU A 150 -14.12 1.64 -7.52
C LEU A 150 -13.80 2.72 -8.56
N VAL A 151 -12.50 3.03 -8.75
CA VAL A 151 -12.06 4.01 -9.75
C VAL A 151 -12.31 3.52 -11.18
N ALA A 152 -12.13 2.23 -11.45
CA ALA A 152 -12.44 1.63 -12.73
C ALA A 152 -13.93 1.77 -13.08
N ILE A 153 -14.83 1.52 -12.11
CA ILE A 153 -16.27 1.72 -12.29
C ILE A 153 -16.59 3.19 -12.63
N ILE A 154 -15.96 4.14 -11.95
CA ILE A 154 -16.13 5.59 -12.23
C ILE A 154 -15.68 5.93 -13.66
N LEU A 155 -14.58 5.33 -14.13
CA LEU A 155 -14.09 5.52 -15.51
C LEU A 155 -15.03 4.91 -16.54
N ILE A 156 -15.60 3.72 -16.26
CA ILE A 156 -16.57 3.05 -17.14
C ILE A 156 -17.84 3.90 -17.30
N ILE A 157 -18.35 4.48 -16.21
CA ILE A 157 -19.55 5.34 -16.23
C ILE A 157 -19.22 6.75 -16.77
N GLY A 158 -17.94 7.06 -17.01
CA GLY A 158 -17.51 8.34 -17.58
C GLY A 158 -17.62 9.52 -16.61
N LYS A 159 -17.70 9.28 -15.30
CA LYS A 159 -17.96 10.32 -14.27
C LYS A 159 -16.69 10.85 -13.59
N ILE A 160 -15.51 10.50 -14.10
CA ILE A 160 -14.23 10.95 -13.51
C ILE A 160 -14.10 12.48 -13.41
N HIS A 161 -14.75 13.23 -14.31
CA HIS A 161 -14.79 14.70 -14.27
C HIS A 161 -15.48 15.24 -13.02
N ARG A 162 -16.41 14.48 -12.41
CA ARG A 162 -17.09 14.76 -11.13
C ARG A 162 -16.37 14.17 -9.92
N SER A 163 -15.06 13.90 -10.02
CA SER A 163 -14.29 13.27 -8.94
C SER A 163 -14.45 13.98 -7.59
N GLN A 164 -14.58 15.31 -7.56
CA GLN A 164 -14.78 16.06 -6.32
C GLN A 164 -16.11 15.72 -5.64
N GLU A 165 -17.21 15.66 -6.40
CA GLU A 165 -18.53 15.26 -5.89
C GLU A 165 -18.52 13.80 -5.43
N LEU A 166 -17.90 12.91 -6.21
CA LEU A 166 -17.79 11.49 -5.86
C LEU A 166 -16.97 11.26 -4.58
N ILE A 167 -15.88 12.01 -4.39
CA ILE A 167 -15.08 11.98 -3.16
C ILE A 167 -15.91 12.47 -1.97
N LEU A 168 -16.67 13.56 -2.14
CA LEU A 168 -17.55 14.06 -1.09
C LEU A 168 -18.62 13.03 -0.72
N SER A 169 -19.28 12.42 -1.71
CA SER A 169 -20.25 11.34 -1.49
C SER A 169 -19.62 10.16 -0.77
N TRP A 170 -18.40 9.78 -1.14
CA TRP A 170 -17.67 8.69 -0.48
C TRP A 170 -17.34 9.02 0.98
N LEU A 171 -16.99 10.28 1.27
CA LEU A 171 -16.77 10.74 2.64
C LEU A 171 -18.06 10.68 3.46
N ILE A 172 -19.18 11.16 2.91
CA ILE A 172 -20.49 11.09 3.57
C ILE A 172 -20.87 9.63 3.86
N ILE A 173 -20.74 8.74 2.87
CA ILE A 173 -20.96 7.29 3.05
C ILE A 173 -20.08 6.73 4.16
N SER A 174 -18.81 7.15 4.23
CA SER A 174 -17.87 6.69 5.25
C SER A 174 -18.28 7.14 6.65
N ILE A 175 -18.74 8.39 6.81
CA ILE A 175 -19.27 8.91 8.08
C ILE A 175 -20.55 8.15 8.48
N VAL A 176 -21.50 8.00 7.55
CA VAL A 176 -22.77 7.30 7.82
C VAL A 176 -22.54 5.85 8.23
N LEU A 177 -21.63 5.13 7.54
CA LEU A 177 -21.32 3.73 7.86
C LEU A 177 -20.44 3.56 9.10
N GLU A 178 -19.81 4.61 9.59
CA GLU A 178 -19.16 4.61 10.91
C GLU A 178 -20.22 4.66 12.02
N LEU A 179 -21.27 5.45 11.84
CA LEU A 179 -22.38 5.58 12.79
C LEU A 179 -23.37 4.40 12.73
N TYR A 180 -23.63 3.88 11.53
CA TYR A 180 -24.57 2.80 11.26
C TYR A 180 -23.87 1.66 10.49
N PRO A 181 -23.14 0.77 11.18
CA PRO A 181 -22.23 -0.16 10.55
C PRO A 181 -22.97 -1.26 9.79
N ILE A 182 -22.89 -1.21 8.45
CA ILE A 182 -23.30 -2.30 7.55
C ILE A 182 -22.05 -2.95 6.95
N TRP A 183 -21.64 -4.09 7.51
CA TRP A 183 -20.34 -4.74 7.21
C TRP A 183 -20.06 -4.95 5.72
N LYS A 184 -21.07 -5.39 4.94
CA LYS A 184 -20.94 -5.55 3.49
C LYS A 184 -20.60 -4.24 2.78
N LEU A 185 -21.28 -3.15 3.15
CA LEU A 185 -21.02 -1.83 2.57
C LEU A 185 -19.69 -1.24 3.03
N ARG A 186 -19.31 -1.43 4.31
CA ARG A 186 -17.98 -1.04 4.79
C ARG A 186 -16.86 -1.70 4.00
N THR A 187 -17.05 -2.96 3.62
CA THR A 187 -16.10 -3.73 2.81
C THR A 187 -16.03 -3.23 1.37
N ILE A 188 -17.19 -3.00 0.74
CA ILE A 188 -17.30 -2.53 -0.65
C ILE A 188 -16.72 -1.11 -0.81
N PHE A 189 -17.09 -0.20 0.10
CA PHE A 189 -16.64 1.19 0.09
C PHE A 189 -15.35 1.42 0.89
N ILE A 190 -14.74 0.36 1.44
CA ILE A 190 -13.46 0.41 2.15
C ILE A 190 -13.49 1.46 3.28
N THR A 191 -14.60 1.58 4.01
CA THR A 191 -14.80 2.73 4.91
C THR A 191 -13.86 2.75 6.12
N ASN A 192 -13.20 1.62 6.42
CA ASN A 192 -12.18 1.54 7.47
C ASN A 192 -10.90 2.31 7.12
N TYR A 193 -10.66 2.57 5.83
CA TYR A 193 -9.44 3.22 5.34
C TYR A 193 -9.73 4.31 4.29
N SER A 194 -10.99 4.53 3.94
CA SER A 194 -11.42 5.45 2.87
C SER A 194 -10.94 6.87 3.12
N THR A 195 -10.87 7.31 4.38
CA THR A 195 -10.39 8.64 4.79
C THR A 195 -9.02 8.97 4.21
N TYR A 196 -8.09 8.02 4.22
CA TYR A 196 -6.75 8.20 3.66
C TYR A 196 -6.81 8.31 2.13
N PHE A 197 -7.53 7.42 1.44
CA PHE A 197 -7.71 7.51 -0.01
C PHE A 197 -8.40 8.81 -0.45
N ILE A 198 -9.43 9.24 0.29
CA ILE A 198 -10.16 10.49 0.12
C ILE A 198 -9.22 11.69 0.27
N ALA A 199 -8.41 11.70 1.33
CA ALA A 199 -7.44 12.77 1.58
C ALA A 199 -6.43 12.85 0.43
N GLY A 200 -5.83 11.72 0.04
CA GLY A 200 -4.91 11.63 -1.08
C GLY A 200 -5.50 12.13 -2.40
N ALA A 201 -6.70 11.66 -2.74
CA ALA A 201 -7.40 12.05 -3.95
C ALA A 201 -7.75 13.55 -3.95
N THR A 202 -8.16 14.10 -2.80
CA THR A 202 -8.41 15.53 -2.62
C THR A 202 -7.14 16.35 -2.76
N CYS A 203 -6.03 15.89 -2.18
CA CYS A 203 -4.70 16.45 -2.36
C CYS A 203 -4.31 16.52 -3.84
N TYR A 204 -4.57 15.48 -4.64
CA TYR A 204 -4.37 15.56 -6.08
C TYR A 204 -5.28 16.61 -6.77
N LEU A 205 -6.53 16.76 -6.34
CA LEU A 205 -7.42 17.82 -6.86
C LEU A 205 -6.95 19.22 -6.48
N ILE A 206 -6.26 19.39 -5.36
CA ILE A 206 -5.60 20.65 -4.99
C ILE A 206 -4.37 20.87 -5.87
N TYR A 207 -3.53 19.85 -6.03
CA TYR A 207 -2.33 19.90 -6.87
C TYR A 207 -2.63 20.28 -8.33
N SER A 208 -3.73 19.74 -8.87
CA SER A 208 -4.11 19.91 -10.28
C SER A 208 -5.02 21.12 -10.54
N LYS A 209 -5.94 21.45 -9.63
CA LYS A 209 -6.99 22.46 -9.83
C LYS A 209 -6.99 23.57 -8.77
N GLY A 210 -5.97 23.67 -7.93
CA GLY A 210 -5.87 24.67 -6.86
C GLY A 210 -6.74 24.37 -5.63
N LEU A 211 -6.55 25.17 -4.58
CA LEU A 211 -7.30 25.04 -3.33
C LEU A 211 -8.73 25.59 -3.47
N SER A 212 -9.69 25.03 -2.74
CA SER A 212 -11.04 25.58 -2.63
C SER A 212 -11.64 25.26 -1.26
N ALA A 213 -12.64 26.04 -0.82
CA ALA A 213 -13.30 25.84 0.48
C ALA A 213 -13.83 24.41 0.65
N LEU A 214 -14.42 23.83 -0.40
CA LEU A 214 -14.92 22.46 -0.36
C LEU A 214 -13.79 21.42 -0.23
N LYS A 215 -12.68 21.58 -0.96
CA LYS A 215 -11.52 20.65 -0.82
C LYS A 215 -10.91 20.73 0.57
N SER A 216 -10.83 21.93 1.15
CA SER A 216 -10.39 22.12 2.54
C SER A 216 -11.35 21.46 3.53
N ALA A 217 -12.67 21.62 3.35
CA ALA A 217 -13.67 20.98 4.19
C ALA A 217 -13.59 19.44 4.13
N ILE A 218 -13.41 18.86 2.93
CA ILE A 218 -13.20 17.42 2.75
C ILE A 218 -11.95 16.96 3.49
N LEU A 219 -10.82 17.67 3.37
CA LEU A 219 -9.59 17.32 4.08
C LEU A 219 -9.77 17.35 5.59
N ILE A 220 -10.34 18.43 6.13
CA ILE A 220 -10.57 18.60 7.57
C ILE A 220 -11.51 17.51 8.10
N ALA A 221 -12.65 17.28 7.45
CA ALA A 221 -13.60 16.25 7.86
C ALA A 221 -13.00 14.84 7.75
N SER A 222 -12.24 14.55 6.69
CA SER A 222 -11.55 13.26 6.56
C SER A 222 -10.46 13.07 7.63
N LEU A 223 -9.76 14.13 8.04
CA LEU A 223 -8.77 14.09 9.12
C LEU A 223 -9.41 13.76 10.45
N PHE A 224 -10.52 14.43 10.80
CA PHE A 224 -11.26 14.12 12.03
C PHE A 224 -11.75 12.67 12.04
N LEU A 225 -12.31 12.20 10.93
CA LEU A 225 -12.75 10.80 10.82
C LEU A 225 -11.56 9.82 10.90
N ALA A 226 -10.42 10.12 10.26
CA ALA A 226 -9.22 9.28 10.31
C ALA A 226 -8.66 9.16 11.73
N ILE A 227 -8.61 10.28 12.48
CA ILE A 227 -8.19 10.27 13.88
C ILE A 227 -9.18 9.44 14.71
N TYR A 228 -10.48 9.68 14.57
CA TYR A 228 -11.50 8.94 15.29
C TYR A 228 -11.43 7.42 15.03
N GLN A 229 -11.37 7.00 13.77
CA GLN A 229 -11.27 5.59 13.39
C GLN A 229 -9.98 4.93 13.87
N SER A 230 -8.86 5.68 13.89
CA SER A 230 -7.59 5.15 14.37
C SER A 230 -7.56 5.03 15.89
N THR A 231 -8.12 5.99 16.61
CA THR A 231 -8.16 5.94 18.08
C THR A 231 -9.20 4.97 18.60
N SER A 232 -10.30 4.71 17.88
CA SER A 232 -11.28 3.68 18.26
C SER A 232 -10.71 2.26 18.17
N GLN A 233 -9.72 2.02 17.30
CA GLN A 233 -9.04 0.72 17.18
C GLN A 233 -7.93 0.49 18.22
N ILE A 234 -7.55 1.52 18.99
CA ILE A 234 -6.44 1.41 19.96
C ILE A 234 -6.71 0.34 21.01
N ILE A 235 -7.90 0.30 21.61
CA ILE A 235 -8.21 -0.67 22.67
C ILE A 235 -8.05 -2.12 22.17
N PHE A 236 -8.55 -2.40 20.96
CA PHE A 236 -8.37 -3.71 20.35
C PHE A 236 -6.89 -4.04 20.13
N PHE A 237 -6.12 -3.07 19.64
CA PHE A 237 -4.69 -3.22 19.42
C PHE A 237 -3.93 -3.46 20.73
N GLU A 238 -4.20 -2.67 21.77
CA GLU A 238 -3.56 -2.78 23.08
C GLU A 238 -3.82 -4.16 23.70
N ASN A 239 -5.07 -4.64 23.60
CA ASN A 239 -5.46 -5.96 24.08
C ASN A 239 -4.78 -7.09 23.28
N HIS A 240 -4.73 -7.00 21.95
CA HIS A 240 -4.13 -8.04 21.10
C HIS A 240 -2.62 -8.16 21.30
N TYR A 241 -1.92 -7.03 21.37
CA TYR A 241 -0.45 -7.01 21.45
C TYR A 241 0.09 -6.81 22.87
N ASN A 242 -0.78 -6.75 23.88
CA ASN A 242 -0.45 -6.50 25.27
C ASN A 242 0.54 -5.32 25.45
N THR A 243 0.24 -4.19 24.80
CA THR A 243 1.06 -2.98 24.84
C THR A 243 0.18 -1.75 25.04
N PHE A 244 0.76 -0.67 25.56
CA PHE A 244 0.14 0.65 25.50
C PHE A 244 0.37 1.32 24.13
N ILE A 245 -0.62 2.04 23.60
CA ILE A 245 -0.55 2.89 22.40
C ILE A 245 -1.16 4.26 22.72
N SER A 246 -0.29 5.28 22.78
CA SER A 246 -0.74 6.66 22.95
C SER A 246 -1.62 7.13 21.78
N LYS A 247 -2.86 7.53 22.12
CA LYS A 247 -3.78 8.22 21.20
C LYS A 247 -3.21 9.54 20.68
N TYR A 248 -2.43 10.25 21.49
CA TYR A 248 -1.83 11.53 21.11
C TYR A 248 -0.75 11.33 20.05
N ILE A 249 0.18 10.38 20.27
CA ILE A 249 1.23 10.06 19.29
C ILE A 249 0.60 9.59 17.97
N THR A 250 -0.40 8.70 18.05
CA THR A 250 -1.15 8.22 16.87
C THR A 250 -1.76 9.38 16.10
N SER A 251 -2.43 10.31 16.79
CA SER A 251 -3.07 11.47 16.19
C SER A 251 -2.05 12.42 15.57
N THR A 252 -0.93 12.69 16.25
CA THR A 252 0.17 13.53 15.75
C THR A 252 0.79 12.96 14.48
N ILE A 253 1.02 11.64 14.42
CA ILE A 253 1.52 10.98 13.21
C ILE A 253 0.54 11.14 12.05
N ILE A 254 -0.75 10.89 12.27
CA ILE A 254 -1.78 11.07 11.24
C ILE A 254 -1.84 12.51 10.75
N ILE A 255 -1.85 13.49 11.67
CA ILE A 255 -1.81 14.92 11.32
C ILE A 255 -0.58 15.25 10.46
N SER A 256 0.59 14.69 10.81
CA SER A 256 1.82 14.90 10.04
C SER A 256 1.70 14.39 8.59
N PHE A 257 1.00 13.27 8.36
CA PHE A 257 0.75 12.76 7.00
C PHE A 257 -0.11 13.73 6.19
N TYR A 258 -1.18 14.25 6.79
CA TYR A 258 -2.05 15.24 6.15
C TYR A 258 -1.28 16.51 5.82
N ILE A 259 -0.48 17.04 6.76
CA ILE A 259 0.35 18.23 6.54
C ILE A 259 1.33 17.97 5.39
N ALA A 260 2.07 16.86 5.41
CA ALA A 260 3.03 16.53 4.36
C ALA A 260 2.36 16.46 2.98
N MET A 261 1.21 15.81 2.87
CA MET A 261 0.47 15.70 1.62
C MET A 261 -0.13 17.04 1.16
N ILE A 262 -0.56 17.91 2.07
CA ILE A 262 -1.00 19.28 1.75
C ILE A 262 0.18 20.10 1.23
N LEU A 263 1.36 20.04 1.86
CA LEU A 263 2.56 20.74 1.39
C LEU A 263 2.96 20.30 -0.02
N ILE A 264 2.91 18.99 -0.30
CA ILE A 264 3.12 18.45 -1.66
C ILE A 264 2.06 19.00 -2.63
N SER A 265 0.80 19.03 -2.22
CA SER A 265 -0.32 19.50 -3.05
C SER A 265 -0.23 20.99 -3.38
N LEU A 266 0.28 21.79 -2.44
CA LEU A 266 0.52 23.21 -2.61
C LEU A 266 1.87 23.52 -3.29
N LYS A 267 2.67 22.48 -3.59
CA LYS A 267 4.03 22.60 -4.18
C LYS A 267 4.99 23.40 -3.28
N LEU A 268 4.84 23.26 -1.96
CA LEU A 268 5.62 23.95 -0.92
C LEU A 268 6.67 23.02 -0.27
N THR A 269 7.28 22.15 -1.06
CA THR A 269 8.21 21.10 -0.59
C THR A 269 9.68 21.50 -0.67
N GLY A 270 9.98 22.65 -1.28
CA GLY A 270 11.32 23.22 -1.37
C GLY A 270 12.36 22.21 -1.88
N PHE A 271 13.47 22.09 -1.16
CA PHE A 271 14.62 21.26 -1.53
C PHE A 271 14.30 19.77 -1.74
N ILE A 272 13.34 19.21 -0.98
CA ILE A 272 12.99 17.77 -1.07
C ILE A 272 12.43 17.43 -2.46
N GLY A 273 11.69 18.35 -3.08
CA GLY A 273 11.15 18.16 -4.43
C GLY A 273 12.19 18.14 -5.53
N HIS A 274 13.36 18.74 -5.28
CA HIS A 274 14.46 18.80 -6.24
C HIS A 274 15.37 17.57 -6.20
N GLN A 275 15.26 16.71 -5.19
CA GLN A 275 16.08 15.50 -5.06
C GLN A 275 15.54 14.33 -5.89
N LYS A 276 16.45 13.42 -6.29
CA LYS A 276 16.14 12.25 -7.13
C LYS A 276 15.86 11.01 -6.27
N TRP A 277 14.65 10.90 -5.74
CA TRP A 277 14.18 9.75 -4.94
C TRP A 277 13.75 8.52 -5.78
N LEU A 278 14.04 8.54 -7.08
CA LEU A 278 13.57 7.57 -8.06
C LEU A 278 13.90 6.13 -7.66
N LEU A 279 15.14 5.88 -7.25
CA LEU A 279 15.59 4.53 -6.93
C LEU A 279 14.85 4.02 -5.68
N ILE A 280 14.88 4.77 -4.58
CA ILE A 280 14.27 4.32 -3.33
C ILE A 280 12.75 4.11 -3.46
N GLY A 281 12.05 4.98 -4.18
CA GLY A 281 10.61 4.81 -4.41
C GLY A 281 10.27 3.63 -5.32
N SER A 282 11.18 3.25 -6.21
CA SER A 282 11.04 2.05 -7.04
C SER A 282 11.25 0.75 -6.25
N LEU A 283 12.07 0.79 -5.19
CA LEU A 283 12.33 -0.35 -4.32
C LEU A 283 11.21 -0.60 -3.30
N THR A 284 10.42 0.43 -2.98
CA THR A 284 9.36 0.36 -1.96
C THR A 284 8.42 -0.83 -2.15
N TYR A 285 7.96 -1.08 -3.38
CA TYR A 285 6.96 -2.11 -3.60
C TYR A 285 7.53 -3.54 -3.45
N PRO A 286 8.63 -3.93 -4.12
CA PRO A 286 9.27 -5.21 -3.85
C PRO A 286 9.69 -5.40 -2.39
N LEU A 287 10.19 -4.34 -1.73
CA LEU A 287 10.54 -4.36 -0.31
C LEU A 287 9.33 -4.70 0.56
N TYR A 288 8.21 -3.99 0.34
CA TYR A 288 6.97 -4.22 1.07
C TYR A 288 6.44 -5.66 0.86
N LEU A 289 6.57 -6.21 -0.34
CA LEU A 289 6.08 -7.56 -0.65
C LEU A 289 6.85 -8.70 0.00
N ILE A 290 8.12 -8.50 0.36
CA ILE A 290 9.02 -9.59 0.73
C ILE A 290 9.47 -9.54 2.18
N HIS A 291 9.35 -8.38 2.84
CA HIS A 291 9.96 -8.18 4.14
C HIS A 291 9.37 -9.07 5.25
N GLN A 292 8.05 -9.24 5.30
CA GLN A 292 7.39 -9.68 6.53
C GLN A 292 7.68 -11.15 6.88
N ASN A 293 7.12 -12.12 6.15
CA ASN A 293 7.25 -13.54 6.56
C ASN A 293 8.69 -14.04 6.39
N ILE A 294 9.41 -13.60 5.35
CA ILE A 294 10.83 -13.97 5.17
C ILE A 294 11.67 -13.43 6.31
N GLY A 295 11.44 -12.19 6.76
CA GLY A 295 12.16 -11.65 7.91
C GLY A 295 11.90 -12.45 9.18
N TYR A 296 10.65 -12.80 9.45
CA TYR A 296 10.30 -13.62 10.61
C TYR A 296 10.91 -15.03 10.55
N MET A 297 10.89 -15.68 9.38
CA MET A 297 11.54 -16.98 9.20
C MET A 297 13.04 -16.92 9.46
N ILE A 298 13.72 -15.87 8.99
CA ILE A 298 15.15 -15.65 9.30
C ILE A 298 15.37 -15.49 10.80
N PHE A 299 14.51 -14.73 11.48
CA PHE A 299 14.60 -14.53 12.92
C PHE A 299 14.42 -15.85 13.68
N ASN A 300 13.45 -16.67 13.27
CA ASN A 300 13.16 -17.96 13.90
C ASN A 300 14.27 -19.00 13.74
N VAL A 301 14.98 -18.97 12.61
CA VAL A 301 16.10 -19.89 12.38
C VAL A 301 17.39 -19.42 13.05
N ALA A 302 17.67 -18.12 13.05
CA ALA A 302 18.96 -17.59 13.49
C ALA A 302 19.01 -17.26 15.00
N TYR A 303 17.89 -16.90 15.62
CA TYR A 303 17.83 -16.58 17.05
C TYR A 303 17.54 -17.86 17.87
N PRO A 304 18.19 -18.08 19.03
CA PRO A 304 19.13 -17.20 19.73
C PRO A 304 20.61 -17.40 19.37
N SER A 305 20.94 -18.25 18.38
CA SER A 305 22.33 -18.61 18.05
C SER A 305 23.18 -17.44 17.54
N ILE A 306 22.57 -16.43 16.91
CA ILE A 306 23.24 -15.22 16.43
C ILE A 306 22.72 -13.98 17.19
N ASN A 307 23.58 -12.99 17.40
CA ASN A 307 23.20 -11.74 18.05
C ASN A 307 22.03 -11.03 17.32
N SER A 308 21.03 -10.58 18.08
CA SER A 308 19.80 -9.99 17.53
C SER A 308 20.03 -8.73 16.70
N HIS A 309 21.05 -7.92 16.98
CA HIS A 309 21.37 -6.74 16.17
C HIS A 309 21.89 -7.12 14.78
N ILE A 310 22.72 -8.17 14.71
CA ILE A 310 23.25 -8.69 13.45
C ILE A 310 22.10 -9.27 12.61
N ILE A 311 21.23 -10.09 13.23
CA ILE A 311 20.06 -10.65 12.56
C ILE A 311 19.15 -9.53 12.07
N PHE A 312 18.79 -8.57 12.93
CA PHE A 312 17.86 -7.50 12.61
C PHE A 312 18.33 -6.62 11.45
N TRP A 313 19.53 -6.03 11.56
CA TRP A 313 20.06 -5.15 10.51
C TRP A 313 20.50 -5.91 9.26
N GLY A 314 21.05 -7.11 9.44
CA GLY A 314 21.40 -8.00 8.33
C GLY A 314 20.18 -8.41 7.51
N THR A 315 19.05 -8.70 8.17
CA THR A 315 17.80 -9.03 7.49
C THR A 315 17.24 -7.84 6.73
N ILE A 316 17.21 -6.63 7.33
CA ILE A 316 16.79 -5.40 6.63
C ILE A 316 17.66 -5.18 5.37
N PHE A 317 18.97 -5.28 5.51
CA PHE A 317 19.91 -5.12 4.41
C PHE A 317 19.66 -6.17 3.31
N LEU A 318 19.48 -7.42 3.69
CA LEU A 318 19.17 -8.52 2.78
C LEU A 318 17.87 -8.26 2.00
N VAL A 319 16.77 -7.93 2.67
CA VAL A 319 15.49 -7.71 1.98
C VAL A 319 15.52 -6.49 1.06
N ILE A 320 16.33 -5.46 1.38
CA ILE A 320 16.57 -4.33 0.46
C ILE A 320 17.35 -4.79 -0.78
N ILE A 321 18.37 -5.64 -0.62
CA ILE A 321 19.11 -6.22 -1.76
C ILE A 321 18.19 -7.07 -2.63
N VAL A 322 17.38 -7.94 -2.02
CA VAL A 322 16.43 -8.79 -2.76
C VAL A 322 15.40 -7.92 -3.48
N ALA A 323 14.86 -6.90 -2.82
CA ALA A 323 13.96 -5.92 -3.44
C ALA A 323 14.60 -5.22 -4.65
N TYR A 324 15.88 -4.84 -4.53
CA TYR A 324 16.66 -4.28 -5.64
C TYR A 324 16.82 -5.26 -6.80
N CYS A 325 17.13 -6.53 -6.51
CA CYS A 325 17.27 -7.58 -7.51
C CYS A 325 15.95 -7.84 -8.23
N VAL A 326 14.85 -7.99 -7.49
CA VAL A 326 13.50 -8.15 -8.06
C VAL A 326 13.16 -6.97 -8.96
N HIS A 327 13.40 -5.74 -8.49
CA HIS A 327 13.15 -4.54 -9.27
C HIS A 327 13.96 -4.51 -10.59
N ARG A 328 15.28 -4.75 -10.48
CA ARG A 328 16.22 -4.62 -11.59
C ARG A 328 16.04 -5.73 -12.63
N PHE A 329 15.89 -6.97 -12.19
CA PHE A 329 15.95 -8.14 -13.05
C PHE A 329 14.58 -8.65 -13.48
N VAL A 330 13.56 -8.53 -12.63
CA VAL A 330 12.21 -9.02 -12.94
C VAL A 330 11.28 -7.87 -13.32
N GLU A 331 11.03 -6.93 -12.40
CA GLU A 331 10.03 -5.89 -12.57
C GLU A 331 10.29 -5.06 -13.84
N LYS A 332 11.49 -4.49 -14.02
CA LYS A 332 11.78 -3.67 -15.22
C LYS A 332 11.58 -4.41 -16.54
N LYS A 333 11.97 -5.69 -16.61
CA LYS A 333 11.90 -6.48 -17.86
C LYS A 333 10.47 -6.95 -18.14
N LEU A 334 9.83 -7.53 -17.13
CA LEU A 334 8.50 -8.12 -17.26
C LEU A 334 7.41 -7.05 -17.38
N SER A 335 7.52 -5.92 -16.67
CA SER A 335 6.59 -4.79 -16.82
C SER A 335 6.56 -4.24 -18.24
N LYS A 336 7.73 -4.12 -18.90
CA LYS A 336 7.81 -3.68 -20.30
C LYS A 336 7.13 -4.68 -21.24
N SER A 337 7.47 -5.96 -21.09
CA SER A 337 6.95 -7.03 -21.95
C SER A 337 5.44 -7.20 -21.79
N MET A 338 4.96 -7.19 -20.54
CA MET A 338 3.54 -7.31 -20.22
C MET A 338 2.74 -6.11 -20.72
N ARG A 339 3.30 -4.90 -20.67
CA ARG A 339 2.65 -3.72 -21.26
C ARG A 339 2.40 -3.90 -22.76
N ILE A 340 3.44 -4.26 -23.51
CA ILE A 340 3.36 -4.46 -24.97
C ILE A 340 2.31 -5.52 -25.29
N PHE A 341 2.31 -6.63 -24.56
CA PHE A 341 1.36 -7.71 -24.72
C PHE A 341 -0.10 -7.26 -24.46
N LEU A 342 -0.36 -6.62 -23.32
CA LEU A 342 -1.71 -6.16 -22.97
C LEU A 342 -2.23 -5.07 -23.93
N GLU A 343 -1.35 -4.18 -24.39
CA GLU A 343 -1.68 -3.18 -25.39
C GLU A 343 -2.06 -3.84 -26.74
N SER A 344 -1.30 -4.85 -27.18
CA SER A 344 -1.58 -5.59 -28.43
C SER A 344 -2.93 -6.33 -28.44
N ILE A 345 -3.30 -7.00 -27.33
CA ILE A 345 -4.59 -7.71 -27.21
C ILE A 345 -5.75 -6.72 -27.32
N THR A 346 -5.60 -5.55 -26.70
CA THR A 346 -6.66 -4.56 -26.66
C THR A 346 -6.79 -3.76 -27.95
N ASP A 347 -5.70 -3.57 -28.70
CA ASP A 347 -5.73 -2.92 -30.01
C ASP A 347 -6.24 -3.85 -31.13
N SER A 348 -5.98 -5.16 -31.04
CA SER A 348 -6.53 -6.16 -32.00
C SER A 348 -8.07 -6.20 -32.04
N LYS A 349 -8.74 -5.91 -30.92
CA LYS A 349 -10.21 -5.81 -30.85
C LYS A 349 -10.78 -4.60 -31.60
N LYS A 350 -9.95 -3.62 -31.98
CA LYS A 350 -10.37 -2.45 -32.76
C LYS A 350 -10.55 -2.78 -34.25
N TYR A 351 -9.83 -3.79 -34.77
CA TYR A 351 -9.93 -4.23 -36.17
C TYR A 351 -11.14 -5.14 -36.44
N ILE A 352 -11.60 -5.89 -35.44
CA ILE A 352 -12.77 -6.78 -35.58
C ILE A 352 -14.10 -5.99 -35.65
N ARG A 353 -14.13 -4.74 -35.19
CA ARG A 353 -15.29 -3.83 -35.30
C ARG A 353 -15.37 -3.05 -36.62
N ILE A 354 -14.40 -3.19 -37.51
CA ILE A 354 -14.44 -2.57 -38.86
C ILE A 354 -15.02 -3.55 -39.90
N PHE A 355 -15.22 -4.82 -39.53
CA PHE A 355 -15.77 -5.88 -40.40
C PHE A 355 -17.13 -6.43 -39.92
N LYS A 356 -17.88 -5.65 -39.14
CA LYS A 356 -19.31 -5.82 -38.89
C LYS A 356 -19.98 -4.48 -39.07
#